data_AF-A0A955TPK6-F1
#
_entry.id   AF-A0A955TPK6-F1
#
_cell.length_a   1.000
_cell.length_b   1.000
_cell.length_c   1.000
_cell.angle_alpha   90.00
_cell.angle_beta   90.00
_cell.angle_gamma   90.00
#
_symmetry.space_group_name_H-M   'P 1'
#
loop_
_entity.id
_entity.type
_entity.pdbx_description
1 polymer ?
#
loop_
_entity_poly.entity_id
_entity_poly.type
_entity_poly.pdbx_seq_one_letter_code
_entity_poly.pdbx_strand_id
1 'polypeptide(L)' 'MTDFLLIGTQLSALPYPEIDPVFFRIGPLAFRWYGLMYLLGLGSAYWLIKVRSASKRIPLSPQQLSDLIVFAAFGV' A
#
# COMPACT_ATOMS: atom_id res chain seq x y z
N MET A 1 26.95 -12.44 -35.51
CA MET A 1 26.40 -13.24 -34.39
C MET A 1 26.45 -12.47 -33.07
N THR A 2 27.49 -11.67 -32.81
CA THR A 2 27.60 -10.76 -31.66
C THR A 2 26.61 -9.59 -31.69
N ASP A 3 26.27 -9.07 -32.87
CA ASP A 3 25.39 -7.89 -32.98
C ASP A 3 23.92 -8.19 -32.66
N PHE A 4 23.49 -9.44 -32.84
CA PHE A 4 22.13 -9.90 -32.49
C PHE A 4 21.96 -10.05 -30.96
N LEU A 5 23.03 -10.40 -30.23
CA LEU A 5 23.04 -10.46 -28.77
C LEU A 5 23.01 -9.07 -28.13
N LEU A 6 23.63 -8.06 -28.76
CA LEU A 6 23.56 -6.66 -28.30
C LEU A 6 22.20 -6.00 -28.60
N ILE A 7 21.50 -6.42 -29.66
CA ILE A 7 20.12 -5.96 -29.93
C ILE A 7 19.13 -6.61 -28.96
N GLY A 8 19.35 -7.88 -28.59
CA GLY A 8 18.49 -8.63 -27.64
C GLY A 8 18.52 -8.09 -26.20
N THR A 9 19.62 -7.50 -25.74
CA THR A 9 19.72 -6.84 -24.42
C THR A 9 19.20 -5.40 -24.43
N GLN A 10 19.04 -4.78 -25.60
CA GLN A 10 18.48 -3.43 -25.78
C GLN A 10 16.95 -3.43 -25.89
N LEU A 11 16.31 -4.60 -25.87
CA LEU A 11 14.87 -4.74 -25.66
C LEU A 11 14.53 -4.42 -24.20
N SER A 12 14.56 -3.13 -23.88
CA SER A 12 13.83 -2.50 -22.78
C SER A 12 13.96 -3.17 -21.41
N ALA A 13 15.17 -3.18 -20.86
CA ALA A 13 15.32 -3.15 -19.42
C ALA A 13 14.84 -1.77 -18.95
N LEU A 14 13.59 -1.66 -18.49
CA LEU A 14 13.16 -0.47 -17.76
C LEU A 14 14.05 -0.35 -16.51
N PRO A 15 14.88 0.70 -16.39
CA PRO A 15 15.74 0.84 -15.22
C PRO A 15 14.86 0.91 -13.98
N TYR A 16 15.27 0.23 -12.91
CA TYR A 16 14.54 0.29 -11.65
C TYR A 16 14.56 1.74 -11.14
N PRO A 17 13.42 2.34 -10.79
CA PRO A 17 13.38 3.72 -10.34
C PRO A 17 14.03 3.85 -8.96
N GLU A 18 15.02 4.75 -8.87
CA GLU A 18 15.67 5.08 -7.60
C GLU A 18 14.82 6.07 -6.79
N ILE A 19 13.81 5.55 -6.10
CA ILE A 19 12.95 6.34 -5.20
C ILE A 19 13.45 6.16 -3.76
N ASP A 20 13.73 7.27 -3.07
CA ASP A 20 14.09 7.23 -1.64
C ASP A 20 12.94 6.58 -0.84
N PRO A 21 13.19 5.49 -0.08
CA PRO A 21 12.15 4.85 0.71
C PRO A 21 11.60 5.75 1.83
N VAL A 22 12.33 6.79 2.24
CA VAL A 22 11.96 7.73 3.29
C VAL A 22 11.43 9.02 2.65
N PHE A 23 10.14 9.29 2.83
CA PHE A 23 9.52 10.50 2.28
C PHE A 23 9.61 11.70 3.22
N PHE A 24 9.81 11.44 4.51
CA PHE A 24 9.88 12.48 5.52
C PHE A 24 10.70 12.00 6.72
N ARG A 25 11.46 12.90 7.33
CA ARG A 25 12.36 12.57 8.45
C ARG A 25 12.30 13.67 9.51
N ILE A 26 12.19 13.26 10.77
CA ILE A 26 12.32 14.14 11.94
C ILE A 26 13.40 13.54 12.84
N GLY A 27 14.60 14.12 12.81
CA GLY A 27 15.74 13.61 13.59
C GLY A 27 16.01 12.13 13.29
N PRO A 28 16.03 11.23 14.30
CA PRO A 28 16.25 9.80 14.09
C PRO A 28 15.02 9.06 13.52
N LEU A 29 13.85 9.69 13.48
CA LEU A 29 12.60 9.07 13.02
C LEU A 29 12.43 9.23 11.50
N ALA A 30 12.37 8.11 10.78
CA ALA A 30 12.21 8.07 9.33
C ALA A 30 10.84 7.51 8.93
N PHE A 31 10.03 8.32 8.24
CA PHE A 31 8.72 7.93 7.72
C PHE A 31 8.87 7.39 6.30
N ARG A 32 8.39 6.17 6.06
CA ARG A 32 8.62 5.43 4.82
C ARG A 32 7.36 5.24 3.98
N TRP A 33 7.52 5.22 2.66
CA TRP A 33 6.40 5.11 1.72
C TRP A 33 5.53 3.88 1.97
N TYR A 34 6.14 2.72 2.27
CA TYR A 34 5.38 1.49 2.54
C TYR A 34 4.44 1.66 3.75
N GLY A 35 4.90 2.33 4.80
CA GLY A 35 4.10 2.57 6.00
C GLY A 35 2.92 3.48 5.69
N LEU A 36 3.15 4.52 4.89
CA LEU A 36 2.09 5.40 4.41
C LEU A 36 1.07 4.63 3.56
N MET A 37 1.52 3.74 2.67
CA MET A 37 0.62 2.91 1.87
C MET A 37 -0.25 1.99 2.72
N TYR A 38 0.28 1.41 3.81
CA TYR A 38 -0.54 0.63 4.74
C TYR A 38 -1.63 1.48 5.42
N LEU A 39 -1.29 2.68 5.88
CA LEU A 39 -2.26 3.60 6.49
C LEU A 39 -3.36 3.99 5.49
N LEU A 40 -2.98 4.30 4.25
CA LEU A 40 -3.94 4.63 3.20
C LEU A 40 -4.81 3.42 2.82
N GLY A 41 -4.22 2.24 2.71
CA GLY A 41 -4.94 1.00 2.36
C GLY A 41 -5.94 0.60 3.44
N LEU A 42 -5.49 0.44 4.69
CA LEU A 42 -6.36 0.06 5.81
C LEU A 42 -7.37 1.16 6.15
N GLY A 43 -6.95 2.42 6.09
CA GLY A 43 -7.81 3.57 6.33
C GLY A 43 -8.92 3.71 5.27
N SER A 44 -8.58 3.53 3.99
CA SER A 44 -9.59 3.55 2.92
C SER A 44 -10.53 2.35 2.99
N ALA A 45 -10.04 1.17 3.37
CA ALA A 45 -10.88 -0.01 3.63
C ALA A 45 -11.87 0.24 4.78
N TYR A 46 -11.41 0.77 5.91
CA TYR A 46 -12.27 1.16 7.04
C TYR A 46 -13.38 2.12 6.59
N TRP A 47 -12.99 3.19 5.90
CA TRP A 47 -13.94 4.20 5.43
C TRP A 47 -14.95 3.63 4.45
N LEU A 48 -14.51 2.84 3.47
CA LEU A 48 -15.37 2.23 2.47
C LEU A 48 -16.37 1.26 3.12
N ILE A 49 -15.91 0.38 4.03
CA ILE A 49 -16.79 -0.56 4.71
C ILE A 49 -17.82 0.20 5.54
N LYS A 50 -17.41 1.23 6.29
CA LYS A 50 -18.32 2.07 7.08
C LYS A 50 -19.41 2.71 6.24
N VAL A 51 -19.05 3.33 5.11
CA VAL A 51 -20.00 4.00 4.21
C VAL A 51 -20.95 2.98 3.57
N ARG A 52 -20.43 1.84 3.12
CA ARG A 52 -21.22 0.81 2.43
C ARG A 52 -22.11 0.02 3.38
N SER A 53 -21.67 -0.27 4.60
CA SER A 53 -22.49 -0.95 5.60
C SER A 53 -23.70 -0.10 5.99
N ALA A 54 -23.49 1.21 6.18
CA ALA A 54 -24.56 2.15 6.45
C ALA A 54 -25.57 2.22 5.29
N SER A 55 -25.09 2.33 4.05
CA SER A 55 -25.95 2.38 2.86
C SER A 55 -26.77 1.11 2.65
N LYS A 56 -26.19 -0.07 2.92
CA LYS A 56 -26.85 -1.37 2.77
C LYS A 56 -27.61 -1.83 4.02
N ARG A 57 -27.67 -1.01 5.07
CA ARG A 57 -28.26 -1.36 6.38
C ARG A 57 -27.74 -2.68 6.95
N ILE A 58 -26.46 -2.97 6.72
CA ILE A 58 -25.80 -4.13 7.31
C ILE A 58 -25.64 -3.85 8.81
N PRO A 59 -26.08 -4.76 9.70
CA PRO A 59 -25.95 -4.59 11.14
C PRO A 59 -24.49 -4.82 11.57
N LEU A 60 -23.62 -3.87 11.24
CA LEU A 60 -22.20 -3.87 11.59
C LEU A 60 -21.94 -2.80 12.64
N SER A 61 -21.54 -3.21 13.84
CA SER A 61 -21.20 -2.26 14.89
C SER A 61 -19.85 -1.57 14.59
N PRO A 62 -19.64 -0.33 15.08
CA PRO A 62 -18.34 0.34 14.95
C PRO A 62 -17.19 -0.46 15.55
N GLN A 63 -17.46 -1.22 16.63
CA GLN A 63 -16.49 -2.09 17.29
C GLN A 63 -16.08 -3.23 16.36
N GLN A 64 -17.05 -3.95 15.78
CA GLN A 64 -16.81 -5.06 14.85
C GLN A 64 -16.01 -4.61 13.63
N LEU A 65 -16.31 -3.42 13.10
CA LEU A 65 -15.54 -2.85 12.00
C LEU A 65 -14.08 -2.57 12.43
N SER A 66 -13.88 -1.99 13.61
CA SER A 66 -12.55 -1.69 14.12
C SER A 66 -11.75 -2.97 14.37
N ASP A 67 -12.37 -3.97 14.99
CA ASP A 67 -11.78 -5.29 15.24
C ASP A 67 -11.39 -5.95 13.92
N LEU A 68 -12.26 -5.92 12.90
CA LEU A 68 -11.97 -6.46 11.57
C LEU A 68 -10.71 -5.84 10.96
N ILE A 69 -10.61 -4.50 10.99
CA ILE A 69 -9.45 -3.79 10.44
C ILE A 69 -8.18 -4.08 11.25
N VAL A 70 -8.28 -4.16 12.58
CA VAL A 70 -7.14 -4.50 13.44
C VAL A 70 -6.65 -5.92 13.20
N PHE A 71 -7.55 -6.91 13.14
CA PHE A 71 -7.18 -8.29 12.80
C PHE A 71 -6.59 -8.40 11.40
N ALA A 72 -7.14 -7.68 10.42
CA ALA A 72 -6.55 -7.61 9.08
C ALA A 72 -5.14 -7.00 9.11
N ALA A 73 -4.93 -5.93 9.90
CA ALA A 73 -3.62 -5.29 10.04
C ALA A 73 -2.58 -6.20 10.71
N PHE A 74 -2.97 -7.03 11.67
CA PHE A 74 -2.08 -8.03 12.28
C PHE A 74 -1.73 -9.19 11.33
N GLY A 75 -2.56 -9.47 10.33
CA GLY A 75 -2.33 -10.54 9.37
C GLY A 75 -1.40 -10.17 8.20
N VAL A 76 -1.00 -8.90 8.08
CA VAL A 76 -0.09 -8.37 7.06
C VAL A 76 1.34 -8.39 7.56
#